data_AF-A0AAV0PA57-F1
#
_entry.id   AF-A0AAV0PA57-F1
#
_cell.length_a   1.000
_cell.length_b   1.000
_cell.length_c   1.000
_cell.angle_alpha   90.00
_cell.angle_beta   90.00
_cell.angle_gamma   90.00
#
_symmetry.space_group_name_H-M   'P 1'
#
loop_
_entity.id
_entity.type
_entity.pdbx_description
1 polymer ?
#
loop_
_entity_poly.entity_id
_entity_poly.type
_entity_poly.pdbx_seq_one_letter_code
_entity_poly.pdbx_strand_id
1 'polypeptide(L)'
;MAKTRPGLASSNTKPKATASAAGGKKELDSYTIRGTTKVVKVGECVLMRPSDTGKPPYVARIEGIDSDSRNNVKVRVRWYYRPEESLGGRRQFHGAKELFLSDHHDVQSAHTIEGKCTVHSFKNYTKLENVGAEDYFCRFEYKAATGGFTPDRVAVYCKCEMPYNPDDLMVQCEECKDW
;
A
#
# COMPACT_ATOMS: atom_id res chain seq x y z
N MET A 1 -5.48 -28.01 16.20
CA MET A 1 -6.36 -27.36 17.19
C MET A 1 -5.68 -26.09 17.70
N ALA A 2 -5.91 -24.94 17.06
CA ALA A 2 -5.42 -23.66 17.53
C ALA A 2 -6.52 -22.99 18.37
N LYS A 3 -6.20 -22.61 19.60
CA LYS A 3 -7.13 -21.93 20.51
C LYS A 3 -6.85 -20.42 20.44
N THR A 4 -7.87 -19.64 20.09
CA THR A 4 -7.90 -18.18 20.23
C THR A 4 -8.97 -17.79 21.24
N ARG A 5 -8.70 -16.75 22.04
CA ARG A 5 -9.67 -16.10 22.94
C ARG A 5 -9.70 -14.59 22.67
N PRO A 6 -10.89 -13.94 22.59
CA PRO A 6 -11.00 -12.50 22.44
C PRO A 6 -11.09 -11.77 23.80
N GLY A 7 -10.54 -10.55 23.86
CA GLY A 7 -10.78 -9.56 24.91
C GLY A 7 -11.41 -8.30 24.30
N LEU A 8 -12.49 -7.81 24.91
CA LEU A 8 -13.45 -6.83 24.38
C LEU A 8 -13.26 -5.43 25.00
N ALA A 9 -13.37 -4.42 24.13
CA ALA A 9 -13.93 -3.07 24.25
C ALA A 9 -13.34 -1.96 25.16
N SER A 10 -13.14 -0.82 24.45
CA SER A 10 -13.57 0.56 24.74
C SER A 10 -12.89 1.37 25.85
N SER A 11 -12.10 2.35 25.42
CA SER A 11 -12.07 3.66 26.05
C SER A 11 -12.47 4.72 25.02
N ASN A 12 -13.49 5.48 25.40
CA ASN A 12 -14.15 6.51 24.61
C ASN A 12 -13.51 7.85 25.01
N THR A 13 -12.75 8.48 24.12
CA THR A 13 -12.25 9.84 24.35
C THR A 13 -12.29 10.62 23.05
N LYS A 14 -13.34 11.43 22.88
CA LYS A 14 -13.49 12.44 21.82
C LYS A 14 -12.43 13.54 22.01
N PRO A 15 -11.61 13.87 21.01
CA PRO A 15 -10.93 15.16 20.98
C PRO A 15 -11.84 16.24 20.39
N LYS A 16 -11.78 17.39 21.07
CA LYS A 16 -12.47 18.65 20.86
C LYS A 16 -12.14 19.25 19.49
N ALA A 17 -13.17 19.53 18.69
CA ALA A 17 -13.02 20.21 17.40
C ALA A 17 -12.52 21.65 17.63
N THR A 18 -11.33 21.95 17.14
CA THR A 18 -10.85 23.33 16.96
C THR A 18 -11.35 23.82 15.61
N ALA A 19 -12.29 24.76 15.64
CA ALA A 19 -12.74 25.46 14.45
C ALA A 19 -11.59 26.30 13.90
N SER A 20 -11.20 26.03 12.65
CA SER A 20 -10.49 26.98 11.82
C SER A 20 -11.38 27.31 10.62
N ALA A 21 -11.66 28.59 10.42
CA ALA A 21 -12.35 29.09 9.26
C ALA A 21 -11.43 29.01 8.04
N ALA A 22 -11.82 28.29 6.98
CA ALA A 22 -11.25 28.47 5.64
C ALA A 22 -12.14 27.80 4.57
N GLY A 23 -12.58 28.61 3.59
CA GLY A 23 -13.19 28.28 2.28
C GLY A 23 -13.69 26.86 2.01
N GLY A 24 -14.99 26.74 1.69
CA GLY A 24 -15.70 25.49 1.40
C GLY A 24 -14.90 24.45 0.61
N LYS A 25 -14.36 23.47 1.34
CA LYS A 25 -13.88 22.21 0.77
C LYS A 25 -15.08 21.36 0.39
N LYS A 26 -15.08 20.83 -0.83
CA LYS A 26 -16.09 19.88 -1.31
C LYS A 26 -15.43 18.53 -1.57
N GLU A 27 -15.92 17.49 -0.90
CA GLU A 27 -15.53 16.11 -1.14
C GLU A 27 -16.04 15.65 -2.52
N LEU A 28 -15.23 14.86 -3.21
CA LEU A 28 -15.49 14.34 -4.55
C LEU A 28 -15.45 12.81 -4.53
N ASP A 29 -16.37 12.18 -5.28
CA ASP A 29 -16.40 10.71 -5.41
C ASP A 29 -15.29 10.17 -6.31
N SER A 30 -14.79 10.99 -7.23
CA SER A 30 -13.81 10.58 -8.23
C SER A 30 -13.02 11.75 -8.82
N TYR A 31 -11.90 11.42 -9.48
CA TYR A 31 -11.08 12.35 -10.25
C TYR A 31 -10.63 11.70 -11.56
N THR A 32 -10.73 12.42 -12.67
CA THR A 32 -10.17 11.96 -13.96
C THR A 32 -8.73 12.43 -14.07
N ILE A 33 -7.79 11.49 -14.25
CA ILE A 33 -6.36 11.81 -14.38
C ILE A 33 -6.18 12.69 -15.62
N ARG A 34 -5.62 13.89 -15.41
CA ARG A 34 -5.47 14.92 -16.44
C ARG A 34 -4.76 14.37 -17.68
N GLY A 35 -5.34 14.60 -18.86
CA GLY A 35 -4.79 14.13 -20.13
C GLY A 35 -5.11 12.67 -20.46
N THR A 36 -5.94 12.00 -19.65
CA THR A 36 -6.37 10.61 -19.88
C THR A 36 -7.87 10.46 -19.68
N THR A 37 -8.41 9.29 -20.03
CA THR A 37 -9.79 8.88 -19.71
C THR A 37 -9.88 8.07 -18.42
N LYS A 38 -8.76 7.87 -17.70
CA LYS A 38 -8.71 7.04 -16.49
C LYS A 38 -9.27 7.80 -15.29
N VAL A 39 -10.29 7.23 -14.66
CA VAL A 39 -10.94 7.77 -13.46
C VAL A 39 -10.42 7.04 -12.23
N VAL A 40 -10.04 7.79 -11.19
CA VAL A 40 -9.64 7.29 -9.87
C VAL A 40 -10.69 7.59 -8.81
N LYS A 41 -10.84 6.67 -7.84
CA LYS A 41 -11.77 6.77 -6.72
C LYS A 41 -11.08 6.46 -5.39
N VAL A 42 -11.75 6.81 -4.29
CA VAL A 42 -11.32 6.42 -2.94
C VAL A 42 -11.22 4.89 -2.85
N GLY A 43 -10.15 4.41 -2.22
CA GLY A 43 -9.81 3.00 -2.09
C GLY A 43 -8.92 2.46 -3.23
N GLU A 44 -8.83 3.15 -4.36
CA GLU A 44 -7.96 2.73 -5.46
C GLU A 44 -6.50 3.12 -5.24
N CYS A 45 -5.60 2.39 -5.90
CA CYS A 45 -4.17 2.64 -5.86
C CYS A 45 -3.70 3.39 -7.12
N VAL A 46 -2.76 4.29 -6.93
CA VAL A 46 -2.24 5.17 -7.97
C VAL A 46 -0.73 5.22 -7.96
N LEU A 47 -0.17 5.45 -9.15
CA LEU A 47 1.21 5.89 -9.34
C LEU A 47 1.26 7.41 -9.24
N MET A 48 2.19 7.92 -8.44
CA MET A 48 2.40 9.34 -8.23
C MET A 48 3.82 9.73 -8.60
N ARG A 49 3.95 10.87 -9.25
CA ARG A 49 5.25 11.41 -9.67
C ARG A 49 6.19 11.57 -8.47
N PRO A 50 7.41 11.04 -8.55
CA PRO A 50 8.40 11.23 -7.50
C PRO A 50 8.99 12.64 -7.55
N SER A 51 9.49 13.13 -6.41
CA SER A 51 10.19 14.42 -6.35
C SER A 51 11.50 14.41 -7.14
N ASP A 52 12.13 13.24 -7.25
CA ASP A 52 13.36 13.00 -8.01
C ASP A 52 13.02 12.19 -9.27
N THR A 53 13.33 12.75 -10.45
CA THR A 53 13.05 12.16 -11.76
C THR A 53 13.77 10.83 -12.01
N GLY A 54 14.82 10.51 -11.24
CA GLY A 54 15.54 9.24 -11.36
C GLY A 54 14.89 8.07 -10.61
N LYS A 55 13.87 8.34 -9.79
CA LYS A 55 13.21 7.31 -8.96
C LYS A 55 11.99 6.73 -9.66
N PRO A 56 11.62 5.48 -9.35
CA PRO A 56 10.33 4.95 -9.80
C PRO A 56 9.18 5.76 -9.19
N PRO A 57 7.99 5.78 -9.83
CA PRO A 57 6.81 6.41 -9.25
C PRO A 57 6.50 5.87 -7.86
N TYR A 58 6.06 6.77 -6.98
CA TYR A 58 5.51 6.40 -5.69
C TYR A 58 4.18 5.69 -5.87
N VAL A 59 3.87 4.77 -4.96
CA VAL A 59 2.60 4.06 -4.97
C VAL A 59 1.80 4.49 -3.75
N ALA A 60 0.54 4.84 -3.94
CA ALA A 60 -0.32 5.29 -2.85
C ALA A 60 -1.75 4.77 -2.99
N ARG A 61 -2.42 4.56 -1.86
CA ARG A 61 -3.86 4.33 -1.81
C ARG A 61 -4.58 5.65 -1.57
N ILE A 62 -5.62 5.94 -2.36
CA ILE A 62 -6.46 7.12 -2.16
C ILE A 62 -7.39 6.88 -0.98
N GLU A 63 -7.39 7.79 -0.01
CA GLU A 63 -8.28 7.76 1.17
C GLU A 63 -9.28 8.91 1.20
N GLY A 64 -9.16 9.86 0.28
CA GLY A 64 -10.13 10.94 0.09
C GLY A 64 -9.75 11.82 -1.10
N ILE A 65 -10.76 12.45 -1.69
CA ILE A 65 -10.58 13.40 -2.79
C ILE A 65 -11.37 14.65 -2.45
N ASP A 66 -10.69 15.80 -2.40
CA ASP A 66 -11.27 17.06 -1.98
C ASP A 66 -10.96 18.16 -3.01
N SER A 67 -11.92 19.04 -3.29
CA SER A 67 -11.71 20.26 -4.07
C SER A 67 -11.79 21.50 -3.19
N ASP A 68 -10.92 22.47 -3.44
CA ASP A 68 -11.01 23.79 -2.83
C ASP A 68 -11.97 24.71 -3.60
N SER A 69 -12.20 25.92 -3.08
CA SER A 69 -13.07 26.92 -3.71
C SER A 69 -12.60 27.42 -5.08
N ARG A 70 -11.37 27.09 -5.49
CA ARG A 70 -10.80 27.40 -6.80
C ARG A 70 -10.78 26.18 -7.73
N ASN A 71 -11.49 25.11 -7.38
CA ASN A 71 -11.52 23.82 -8.08
C ASN A 71 -10.16 23.12 -8.17
N ASN A 72 -9.19 23.45 -7.29
CA ASN A 72 -7.98 22.65 -7.19
C ASN A 72 -8.31 21.36 -6.45
N VAL A 73 -8.01 20.22 -7.08
CA VAL A 73 -8.26 18.90 -6.50
C VAL A 73 -7.03 18.42 -5.74
N LYS A 74 -7.22 18.04 -4.48
CA LYS A 74 -6.26 17.39 -3.61
C LYS A 74 -6.73 15.98 -3.29
N VAL A 75 -5.78 15.08 -3.07
CA VAL A 75 -6.02 13.70 -2.65
C VAL A 75 -5.38 13.48 -1.28
N ARG A 76 -6.14 12.92 -0.36
CA ARG A 76 -5.61 12.33 0.88
C ARG A 76 -5.15 10.93 0.53
N VAL A 77 -3.91 10.60 0.85
CA VAL A 77 -3.28 9.33 0.45
C VAL A 77 -2.61 8.65 1.62
N ARG A 78 -2.50 7.33 1.50
CA ARG A 78 -1.69 6.49 2.38
C ARG A 78 -0.61 5.81 1.54
N TRP A 79 0.64 6.00 1.94
CA TRP A 79 1.78 5.59 1.13
C TRP A 79 2.05 4.10 1.21
N TYR A 80 2.39 3.51 0.08
CA TYR A 80 3.09 2.24 0.01
C TYR A 80 4.59 2.49 -0.08
N TYR A 81 5.35 1.78 0.73
CA TYR A 81 6.81 1.82 0.71
C TYR A 81 7.35 0.64 -0.08
N ARG A 82 8.35 0.88 -0.91
CA ARG A 82 9.14 -0.18 -1.52
C ARG A 82 10.12 -0.76 -0.49
N PRO A 83 10.55 -2.02 -0.62
CA PRO A 83 11.53 -2.63 0.27
C PRO A 83 12.79 -1.79 0.50
N GLU A 84 13.30 -1.14 -0.54
CA GLU A 84 14.48 -0.28 -0.54
C GLU A 84 14.29 1.01 0.26
N GLU A 85 13.04 1.45 0.43
CA GLU A 85 12.68 2.67 1.15
C GLU A 85 12.45 2.40 2.65
N SER A 86 12.38 1.12 3.05
CA SER A 86 12.24 0.73 4.45
C SER A 86 13.57 0.84 5.20
N LEU A 87 13.53 1.06 6.51
CA LEU A 87 14.73 1.16 7.35
C LEU A 87 15.61 -0.10 7.30
N GLY A 88 15.00 -1.27 7.09
CA GLY A 88 15.70 -2.55 7.00
C GLY A 88 16.22 -2.88 5.60
N GLY A 89 15.88 -2.07 4.59
CA GLY A 89 16.22 -2.32 3.19
C GLY A 89 15.56 -3.56 2.57
N ARG A 90 15.88 -3.81 1.29
CA ARG A 90 15.43 -5.01 0.59
C ARG A 90 16.13 -6.26 1.15
N ARG A 91 15.36 -7.34 1.33
CA ARG A 91 15.83 -8.67 1.70
C ARG A 91 15.54 -9.64 0.57
N GLN A 92 16.20 -10.80 0.58
CA GLN A 92 16.10 -11.81 -0.48
C GLN A 92 14.68 -12.35 -0.68
N PHE A 93 13.88 -12.42 0.40
CA PHE A 93 12.50 -12.90 0.30
C PHE A 93 11.51 -11.85 -0.25
N HIS A 94 11.96 -10.60 -0.45
CA HIS A 94 11.09 -9.54 -0.97
C HIS A 94 10.98 -9.63 -2.49
N GLY A 95 9.77 -9.78 -2.99
CA GLY A 95 9.51 -9.80 -4.43
C GLY A 95 9.77 -8.45 -5.11
N ALA A 96 10.04 -8.46 -6.40
CA ALA A 96 10.31 -7.29 -7.23
C ALA A 96 9.13 -6.29 -7.24
N LYS A 97 7.91 -6.82 -7.15
CA LYS A 97 6.64 -6.07 -7.10
C LYS A 97 6.08 -5.88 -5.70
N GLU A 98 6.85 -6.20 -4.66
CA GLU A 98 6.41 -6.10 -3.28
C GLU A 98 6.37 -4.64 -2.80
N LEU A 99 5.33 -4.33 -2.04
CA LEU A 99 5.10 -3.05 -1.38
C LEU A 99 4.65 -3.28 0.07
N PHE A 100 4.88 -2.29 0.93
CA PHE A 100 4.44 -2.29 2.32
C PHE A 100 3.44 -1.16 2.56
N LEU A 101 2.26 -1.49 3.09
CA LEU A 101 1.25 -0.48 3.42
C LEU A 101 1.68 0.27 4.68
N SER A 102 2.16 1.50 4.53
CA SER A 102 2.70 2.26 5.68
C SER A 102 1.61 2.88 6.55
N ASP A 103 1.95 3.41 7.72
CA ASP A 103 1.11 4.34 8.50
C ASP A 103 1.32 5.82 8.12
N HIS A 104 2.07 6.09 7.05
CA HIS A 104 2.35 7.43 6.57
C HIS A 104 1.22 7.92 5.66
N HIS A 105 0.52 8.95 6.14
CA HIS A 105 -0.56 9.63 5.44
C HIS A 105 -0.13 11.02 5.00
N ASP A 106 -0.61 11.47 3.84
CA ASP A 106 -0.26 12.77 3.29
C ASP A 106 -1.40 13.35 2.43
N VAL A 107 -1.29 14.65 2.09
CA VAL A 107 -2.20 15.35 1.18
C VAL A 107 -1.41 15.87 -0.02
N GLN A 108 -1.73 15.34 -1.20
CA GLN A 108 -1.04 15.68 -2.44
C GLN A 108 -2.00 16.34 -3.44
N SER A 109 -1.43 17.09 -4.40
CA SER A 109 -2.20 17.58 -5.55
C SER A 109 -2.58 16.41 -6.44
N ALA A 110 -3.84 16.33 -6.88
CA ALA A 110 -4.28 15.26 -7.79
C ALA A 110 -3.52 15.28 -9.14
N HIS A 111 -2.89 16.40 -9.49
CA HIS A 111 -2.03 16.54 -10.67
C HIS A 111 -0.75 15.72 -10.62
N THR A 112 -0.36 15.23 -9.44
CA THR A 112 0.82 14.36 -9.28
C THR A 112 0.52 12.91 -9.66
N ILE A 113 -0.75 12.55 -9.85
CA ILE A 113 -1.16 11.20 -10.26
C ILE A 113 -0.80 11.00 -11.74
N GLU A 114 0.00 9.98 -12.01
CA GLU A 114 0.44 9.63 -13.38
C GLU A 114 -0.34 8.44 -13.93
N GLY A 115 -0.86 7.57 -13.07
CA GLY A 115 -1.57 6.37 -13.49
C GLY A 115 -2.30 5.64 -12.37
N LYS A 116 -3.05 4.62 -12.75
CA LYS A 116 -3.68 3.66 -11.85
C LYS A 116 -2.83 2.40 -11.79
N CYS A 117 -2.73 1.82 -10.60
CA CYS A 117 -2.09 0.53 -10.40
C CYS A 117 -2.97 -0.36 -9.50
N THR A 118 -2.63 -1.64 -9.40
CA THR A 118 -3.32 -2.59 -8.53
C THR A 118 -2.34 -3.15 -7.52
N VAL A 119 -2.66 -3.01 -6.23
CA VAL A 119 -1.91 -3.64 -5.14
C VAL A 119 -2.74 -4.81 -4.63
N HIS A 120 -2.36 -6.02 -5.05
CA HIS A 120 -3.02 -7.26 -4.71
C HIS A 120 -2.68 -7.71 -3.29
N SER A 121 -3.55 -8.52 -2.70
CA SER A 121 -3.11 -9.38 -1.60
C SER A 121 -2.11 -10.41 -2.13
N PHE A 122 -1.16 -10.85 -1.31
CA PHE A 122 -0.18 -11.86 -1.73
C PHE A 122 -0.82 -13.11 -2.34
N LYS A 123 -1.90 -13.60 -1.71
CA LYS A 123 -2.66 -14.76 -2.20
C LYS A 123 -3.27 -14.55 -3.60
N ASN A 124 -3.68 -13.33 -3.94
CA ASN A 124 -4.25 -13.04 -5.26
C ASN A 124 -3.14 -12.82 -6.29
N TYR A 125 -2.05 -12.18 -5.88
CA TYR A 125 -0.88 -11.95 -6.74
C TYR A 125 -0.27 -13.27 -7.23
N THR A 126 -0.07 -14.25 -6.34
CA THR A 126 0.49 -15.56 -6.70
C THR A 126 -0.40 -16.40 -7.61
N LYS A 127 -1.63 -15.93 -7.91
CA LYS A 127 -2.58 -16.59 -8.82
C LYS A 127 -2.69 -15.88 -10.18
N LEU A 128 -2.00 -14.76 -10.37
CA LEU A 128 -1.98 -14.09 -11.66
C LEU A 128 -1.23 -14.97 -12.67
N GLU A 129 -1.84 -15.21 -13.82
CA GLU A 129 -1.18 -15.92 -14.92
C GLU A 129 -0.03 -15.08 -15.50
N ASN A 130 -0.21 -13.76 -15.54
CA ASN A 130 0.78 -12.81 -16.02
C ASN A 130 0.79 -11.58 -15.10
N VAL A 131 1.98 -11.20 -14.64
CA VAL A 131 2.18 -9.99 -13.83
C VAL A 131 2.46 -8.80 -14.75
N GLY A 132 1.58 -7.81 -14.75
CA GLY A 132 1.75 -6.59 -15.53
C GLY A 132 2.70 -5.56 -14.89
N ALA A 133 3.00 -4.50 -15.64
CA ALA A 133 3.80 -3.38 -15.15
C ALA A 133 3.15 -2.68 -13.93
N GLU A 134 1.82 -2.66 -13.88
CA GLU A 134 1.01 -1.97 -12.87
C GLU A 134 0.50 -2.89 -11.76
N ASP A 135 0.91 -4.16 -11.77
CA ASP A 135 0.57 -5.14 -10.73
C ASP A 135 1.65 -5.15 -9.64
N TYR A 136 1.20 -4.96 -8.42
CA TYR A 136 1.99 -5.00 -7.19
C TYR A 136 1.32 -5.92 -6.19
N PHE A 137 2.03 -6.27 -5.11
CA PHE A 137 1.41 -6.97 -3.99
C PHE A 137 1.88 -6.45 -2.65
N CYS A 138 1.04 -6.66 -1.65
CA CYS A 138 1.30 -6.29 -0.27
C CYS A 138 0.90 -7.44 0.65
N ARG A 139 1.80 -7.81 1.56
CA ARG A 139 1.55 -8.75 2.67
C ARG A 139 1.92 -8.21 4.04
N PHE A 140 2.50 -7.01 4.09
CA PHE A 140 2.91 -6.36 5.33
C PHE A 140 2.35 -4.95 5.45
N GLU A 141 1.95 -4.59 6.66
CA GLU A 141 1.91 -3.19 7.08
C GLU A 141 3.26 -2.77 7.64
N TYR A 142 3.60 -1.49 7.47
CA TYR A 142 4.88 -0.92 7.87
C TYR A 142 4.71 0.34 8.73
N LYS A 143 5.39 0.41 9.86
CA LYS A 143 5.43 1.61 10.71
C LYS A 143 6.59 2.49 10.30
N ALA A 144 6.32 3.55 9.55
CA ALA A 144 7.35 4.38 8.91
C ALA A 144 8.35 4.98 9.91
N ALA A 145 7.89 5.33 11.12
CA ALA A 145 8.74 5.92 12.16
C ALA A 145 9.66 4.90 12.86
N THR A 146 9.23 3.65 13.02
CA THR A 146 9.96 2.66 13.84
C THR A 146 10.57 1.52 13.02
N GLY A 147 10.20 1.38 11.75
CA GLY A 147 10.61 0.24 10.92
C GLY A 147 9.90 -1.07 11.25
N GLY A 148 8.85 -1.04 12.07
CA GLY A 148 8.12 -2.23 12.50
C GLY A 148 7.22 -2.78 11.39
N PHE A 149 7.10 -4.11 11.31
CA PHE A 149 6.25 -4.80 10.34
C PHE A 149 5.11 -5.54 11.03
N THR A 150 3.94 -5.59 10.37
CA THR A 150 2.80 -6.40 10.77
C THR A 150 2.35 -7.28 9.60
N PRO A 151 2.20 -8.61 9.77
CA PRO A 151 2.49 -9.36 10.99
C PRO A 151 4.00 -9.44 11.28
N ASP A 152 4.34 -9.64 12.55
CA ASP A 152 5.72 -9.82 13.03
C ASP A 152 6.26 -11.24 12.78
N ARG A 153 5.36 -12.17 12.44
CA ARG A 153 5.66 -13.57 12.14
C ARG A 153 5.04 -13.95 10.80
N VAL A 154 5.81 -14.63 9.99
CA VAL A 154 5.41 -15.15 8.68
C VAL A 154 5.82 -16.61 8.55
N ALA A 155 5.08 -17.34 7.72
CA ALA A 155 5.47 -18.70 7.37
C ALA A 155 6.81 -18.67 6.63
N VAL A 156 7.65 -19.63 6.97
CA VAL A 156 8.95 -19.87 6.34
C VAL A 156 8.94 -21.25 5.70
N TYR A 157 9.75 -21.40 4.66
CA TYR A 157 9.81 -22.59 3.84
C TYR A 157 11.26 -22.94 3.54
N CYS A 158 11.47 -24.15 3.02
CA CYS A 158 12.77 -24.69 2.67
C CYS A 158 13.75 -24.76 3.86
N LYS A 159 14.91 -25.37 3.63
CA LYS A 159 16.00 -25.43 4.62
C LYS A 159 16.60 -24.07 4.96
N CYS A 160 16.37 -23.06 4.12
CA CYS A 160 16.85 -21.71 4.37
C CYS A 160 15.99 -20.93 5.38
N GLU A 161 14.84 -21.47 5.78
CA GLU A 161 13.91 -20.86 6.75
C GLU A 161 13.54 -19.41 6.35
N MET A 162 13.32 -19.18 5.05
CA MET A 162 12.95 -17.87 4.51
C MET A 162 11.48 -17.81 4.13
N PRO A 163 10.83 -16.63 4.24
CA PRO A 163 9.51 -16.41 3.67
C PRO A 163 9.54 -16.62 2.15
N TYR A 164 8.43 -17.09 1.58
CA TYR A 164 8.34 -17.33 0.14
C TYR A 164 8.46 -16.04 -0.67
N ASN A 165 9.38 -16.00 -1.63
CA ASN A 165 9.46 -14.95 -2.64
C ASN A 165 8.69 -15.39 -3.90
N PRO A 166 7.64 -14.68 -4.34
CA PRO A 166 6.83 -15.11 -5.48
C PRO A 166 7.55 -15.08 -6.83
N ASP A 167 8.73 -14.47 -6.90
CA ASP A 167 9.55 -14.47 -8.11
C ASP A 167 10.46 -15.71 -8.22
N ASP A 168 10.64 -16.44 -7.10
CA ASP A 168 11.49 -17.63 -7.04
C ASP A 168 10.63 -18.90 -7.20
N LEU A 169 11.09 -19.82 -8.06
CA LEU A 169 10.41 -21.11 -8.23
C LEU A 169 10.62 -22.00 -6.99
N MET A 170 9.53 -22.49 -6.41
CA MET A 170 9.54 -23.51 -5.35
C MET A 170 8.86 -24.79 -5.82
N VAL A 171 9.34 -25.95 -5.34
CA VAL A 171 8.80 -27.26 -5.69
C VAL A 171 8.47 -28.01 -4.41
N GLN A 172 7.22 -28.42 -4.26
CA GLN A 172 6.78 -29.12 -3.07
C GLN A 172 7.33 -30.55 -3.03
N CYS A 173 7.95 -30.92 -1.90
CA CYS A 173 8.32 -32.29 -1.63
C CYS A 173 7.09 -33.16 -1.34
N GLU A 174 6.98 -34.32 -2.01
CA GLU A 174 5.84 -35.21 -1.84
C GLU A 174 5.76 -35.85 -0.44
N GLU A 175 6.88 -35.97 0.27
CA GLU A 175 6.96 -36.61 1.58
C GLU A 175 6.68 -35.61 2.72
N CYS A 176 7.50 -34.56 2.85
CA CYS A 176 7.39 -33.62 3.97
C CYS A 176 6.36 -32.51 3.73
N LYS A 177 5.84 -32.37 2.50
CA LYS A 177 4.92 -31.29 2.08
C LYS A 177 5.49 -29.87 2.23
N ASP A 178 6.78 -29.74 2.52
CA ASP A 178 7.52 -28.48 2.50
C ASP A 178 7.86 -28.09 1.05
N TRP A 179 8.17 -26.81 0.86
CA TRP A 179 8.43 -26.18 -0.44
C TRP A 179 9.90 -25.78 -0.59
#